data_AF-A0A830D4U5-F1
#
_entry.id   AF-A0A830D4U5-F1
#
_cell.length_a   1.000
_cell.length_b   1.000
_cell.length_c   1.000
_cell.angle_alpha   90.00
_cell.angle_beta   90.00
_cell.angle_gamma   90.00
#
_symmetry.space_group_name_H-M   'P 1'
#
loop_
_entity.id
_entity.type
_entity.pdbx_description
1 polymer ?
#
loop_
_entity_poly.entity_id
_entity_poly.type
_entity_poly.pdbx_seq_one_letter_code
_entity_poly.pdbx_strand_id
1 'polypeptide(L)' 'MVRALMCLELILNSVNINFVTLSDIFDNRQLRGDIFSIFVITIAAAEVAIGLAIVSSI' A
#
# COMPACT_ATOMS: atom_id res chain seq x y z
N MET A 1 10.22 11.33 -12.56
CA MET A 1 9.43 10.10 -12.35
C MET A 1 9.47 9.62 -10.90
N VAL A 2 10.63 9.58 -10.24
CA VAL A 2 10.77 9.18 -8.81
C VAL A 2 9.82 9.91 -7.84
N ARG A 3 9.61 11.23 -8.01
CA ARG A 3 8.64 11.96 -7.17
C ARG A 3 7.20 11.43 -7.29
N ALA A 4 6.80 10.96 -8.46
CA ALA A 4 5.46 10.40 -8.64
C ALA A 4 5.31 9.03 -7.95
N LEU A 5 6.33 8.17 -8.04
CA LEU A 5 6.39 6.90 -7.31
C LEU A 5 6.31 7.12 -5.79
N MET A 6 7.05 8.10 -5.27
CA MET A 6 6.99 8.46 -3.85
C MET A 6 5.60 8.99 -3.42
N CYS A 7 4.92 9.75 -4.27
CA CYS A 7 3.54 10.16 -4.00
C CYS A 7 2.58 8.96 -3.99
N LEU A 8 2.79 7.97 -4.88
CA LEU A 8 1.95 6.78 -4.95
C LEU A 8 2.10 5.92 -3.69
N GLU A 9 3.33 5.74 -3.20
CA GLU A 9 3.61 5.04 -1.94
C GLU A 9 2.92 5.70 -0.74
N LEU A 10 2.89 7.04 -0.68
CA LEU A 10 2.17 7.77 0.36
C LEU A 10 0.66 7.54 0.30
N ILE A 11 0.09 7.45 -0.90
CA ILE A 11 -1.34 7.15 -1.10
C ILE A 11 -1.64 5.72 -0.64
N LEU A 12 -0.82 4.74 -1.03
CA LEU A 12 -0.99 3.34 -0.63
C LEU A 12 -0.86 3.17 0.90
N ASN A 13 0.05 3.90 1.53
CA ASN A 13 0.16 3.92 2.99
C ASN A 13 -1.08 4.54 3.66
N SER A 14 -1.64 5.63 3.11
CA SER A 14 -2.90 6.20 3.60
C SER A 14 -4.07 5.21 3.50
N VAL A 15 -4.12 4.41 2.44
CA VAL A 15 -5.14 3.36 2.26
C VAL A 15 -4.97 2.25 3.31
N ASN A 16 -3.75 1.83 3.62
CA ASN A 16 -3.49 0.84 4.67
C ASN A 16 -3.90 1.30 6.06
N ILE A 17 -3.59 2.54 6.42
CA ILE A 17 -4.04 3.11 7.70
C ILE A 17 -5.56 3.08 7.75
N ASN A 18 -6.24 3.49 6.67
CA ASN A 18 -7.70 3.45 6.61
C ASN A 18 -8.24 2.02 6.76
N PHE A 19 -7.63 1.00 6.16
CA PHE A 19 -8.07 -0.38 6.31
C PHE A 19 -7.91 -0.91 7.73
N VAL A 20 -6.78 -0.64 8.39
CA VAL A 20 -6.54 -1.05 9.78
C VAL A 20 -7.50 -0.32 10.72
N THR A 21 -7.67 0.99 10.56
CA THR A 21 -8.60 1.79 11.38
C THR A 21 -10.05 1.35 11.20
N LEU A 22 -10.50 1.08 9.97
CA LEU A 22 -11.85 0.56 9.74
C LEU A 22 -12.03 -0.85 10.29
N SER A 23 -10.98 -1.69 10.24
CA SER A 23 -11.00 -3.03 10.85
C SER A 23 -11.21 -2.94 12.36
N ASP A 24 -10.50 -2.04 13.05
CA ASP A 24 -10.60 -1.84 14.49
C ASP A 24 -11.97 -1.27 14.92
N ILE A 25 -12.48 -0.27 14.18
CA ILE A 25 -13.75 0.40 14.51
C ILE A 25 -14.97 -0.48 14.25
N PHE A 26 -15.01 -1.19 13.11
CA PHE A 26 -16.23 -1.87 12.65
C PHE A 26 -16.22 -3.39 12.88
N ASP A 27 -15.05 -4.04 12.91
CA ASP A 27 -14.96 -5.50 12.79
C ASP A 27 -13.87 -6.10 13.68
N ASN A 28 -13.85 -5.69 14.95
CA ASN A 28 -12.80 -6.05 15.93
C ASN A 28 -12.65 -7.58 16.20
N ARG A 29 -13.55 -8.43 15.67
CA ARG A 29 -13.41 -9.91 15.69
C ARG A 29 -13.02 -10.52 14.36
N GLN A 30 -13.20 -9.80 13.25
CA GLN A 30 -12.93 -10.29 11.91
C GLN A 30 -11.83 -9.41 11.31
N LEU A 31 -10.58 -9.88 11.44
CA LEU A 31 -9.31 -9.24 11.02
C LEU A 31 -9.18 -9.04 9.49
N ARG A 32 -10.29 -8.81 8.78
CA ARG A 32 -10.36 -8.70 7.32
C ARG A 32 -9.58 -7.50 6.81
N GLY A 33 -9.72 -6.34 7.47
CA GLY A 33 -9.01 -5.12 7.07
C GLY A 33 -7.50 -5.21 7.31
N ASP A 34 -7.09 -5.84 8.42
CA ASP A 34 -5.68 -6.07 8.73
C ASP A 34 -5.02 -7.02 7.73
N ILE A 35 -5.70 -8.13 7.40
CA ILE A 35 -5.20 -9.08 6.39
C ILE A 35 -5.12 -8.41 5.01
N PHE A 36 -6.12 -7.60 4.63
CA PHE A 36 -6.12 -6.90 3.35
C PHE A 36 -5.00 -5.86 3.26
N SER A 37 -4.69 -5.17 4.34
CA SER A 37 -3.55 -4.22 4.44
C SER A 37 -2.22 -4.89 4.08
N ILE A 38 -1.98 -6.14 4.52
CA ILE A 38 -0.76 -6.89 4.19
C ILE A 38 -0.64 -7.17 2.68
N PHE A 39 -1.76 -7.48 2.01
CA PHE A 39 -1.77 -7.64 0.55
C PHE A 39 -1.43 -6.34 -0.18
N VAL A 40 -1.96 -5.20 0.29
CA VAL A 40 -1.65 -3.90 -0.28
C VAL A 40 -0.17 -3.54 -0.09
N ILE A 41 0.45 -3.85 1.06
CA ILE A 41 1.91 -3.69 1.26
C ILE A 41 2.68 -4.50 0.23
N THR A 42 2.27 -5.75 -0.01
CA THR A 42 2.94 -6.64 -0.98
C THR A 42 2.85 -6.08 -2.40
N ILE A 43 1.70 -5.52 -2.77
CA ILE A 43 1.48 -4.88 -4.08
C ILE A 43 2.31 -3.60 -4.20
N ALA A 44 2.37 -2.76 -3.16
CA ALA A 44 3.20 -1.56 -3.13
C ALA A 44 4.69 -1.90 -3.33
N ALA A 45 5.18 -2.94 -2.64
CA ALA A 45 6.54 -3.43 -2.83
C ALA A 45 6.83 -3.90 -4.26
N ALA A 46 5.88 -4.56 -4.91
CA ALA A 46 6.01 -4.95 -6.32
C ALA A 46 5.96 -3.75 -7.26
N GLU A 47 5.07 -2.78 -7.01
CA GLU A 47 4.93 -1.55 -7.78
C GLU A 47 6.23 -0.74 -7.79
N VAL A 48 6.81 -0.45 -6.62
CA VAL A 48 8.04 0.35 -6.54
C VAL A 48 9.22 -0.36 -7.20
N ALA A 49 9.30 -1.70 -7.09
CA ALA A 49 10.35 -2.47 -7.76
C ALA A 49 10.26 -2.37 -9.30
N ILE A 50 9.06 -2.50 -9.86
CA ILE A 50 8.81 -2.38 -11.30
C ILE A 50 8.99 -0.93 -11.76
N GLY A 51 8.44 0.02 -11.01
CA GLY A 51 8.53 1.45 -11.28
C GLY A 51 9.97 1.95 -11.31
N LEU A 52 10.80 1.52 -10.34
CA LEU A 52 12.22 1.86 -10.32
C LEU A 52 12.99 1.20 -11.47
N ALA A 53 12.66 -0.04 -11.84
CA ALA A 53 13.28 -0.74 -12.97
C ALA A 53 13.03 -0.02 -14.30
N ILE A 54 11.82 0.49 -14.53
CA ILE A 54 11.47 1.29 -15.71
C ILE A 54 12.19 2.64 -15.70
N VAL A 55 12.25 3.30 -14.55
CA VAL A 55 12.99 4.58 -14.40
C VAL A 55 14.47 4.40 -14.69
N SER A 56 15.05 3.27 -14.29
CA SER A 56 16.47 2.99 -14.50
C SER A 56 16.81 2.51 -15.91
N SER A 57 15.84 2.02 -16.69
CA SER A 57 16.07 1.54 -18.05
C SER A 57 16.01 2.65 -19.10
N ILE A 58 15.47 3.81 -18.74
CA ILE A 58 15.39 5.03 -19.57
C ILE A 58 16.59 5.93 -19.30
#